data_AF-A0A8T4Z626-F1
#
_entry.id   AF-A0A8T4Z626-F1
#
_cell.length_a   1.000
_cell.length_b   1.000
_cell.length_c   1.000
_cell.angle_alpha   90.00
_cell.angle_beta   90.00
_cell.angle_gamma   90.00
#
_symmetry.space_group_name_H-M   'P 1'
#
loop_
_entity.id
_entity.type
_entity.pdbx_description
1 polymer ?
#
loop_
_entity_poly.entity_id
_entity_poly.type
_entity_poly.pdbx_seq_one_letter_code
_entity_poly.pdbx_strand_id
1 'polypeptide(L)' 'MAGIKTIAVSELVWNRLKEIMKREKAKSMNEVVAKLLEETGRIPQSRFGVHKNLKFTQEEHEEITRNLH' A
#
# COMPACT_ATOMS: atom_id res chain seq x y z
N MET A 1 -13.86 10.04 -14.84
CA MET A 1 -14.46 8.87 -15.53
C MET A 1 -13.44 7.74 -15.49
N ALA A 2 -13.79 6.56 -14.98
CA ALA A 2 -12.92 5.40 -15.03
C ALA A 2 -12.89 4.86 -16.47
N GLY A 3 -11.76 4.98 -17.16
CA GLY A 3 -11.60 4.45 -18.52
C GLY A 3 -11.53 2.94 -18.52
N ILE A 4 -12.18 2.29 -19.48
CA ILE A 4 -12.05 0.85 -19.71
C ILE A 4 -10.65 0.59 -20.28
N LYS A 5 -9.82 -0.15 -19.55
CA LYS A 5 -8.49 -0.57 -20.00
C LYS A 5 -8.44 -2.10 -20.02
N THR A 6 -8.11 -2.65 -21.18
CA THR A 6 -7.86 -4.08 -21.32
C THR A 6 -6.40 -4.37 -20.99
N ILE A 7 -6.15 -5.36 -20.15
CA ILE A 7 -4.81 -5.76 -19.72
C ILE A 7 -4.61 -7.22 -20.10
N ALA A 8 -3.54 -7.52 -20.83
CA ALA A 8 -3.11 -8.90 -21.06
C ALA A 8 -2.31 -9.39 -19.85
N VAL A 9 -2.67 -10.56 -19.33
CA VAL A 9 -1.98 -11.21 -18.21
C VAL A 9 -1.64 -12.65 -18.56
N SER A 10 -0.62 -13.20 -17.93
CA SER A 10 -0.29 -14.63 -18.08
C SER A 10 -1.36 -15.52 -17.45
N GLU A 11 -1.48 -16.76 -17.93
CA GLU A 11 -2.46 -17.73 -17.41
C GLU A 11 -2.30 -17.99 -15.91
N LEU A 12 -1.05 -18.03 -15.42
CA LEU A 12 -0.75 -18.19 -14.00
C LEU A 12 -1.36 -17.05 -13.16
N VAL A 13 -1.20 -15.81 -13.62
CA VAL A 13 -1.74 -14.63 -12.94
C VAL A 13 -3.26 -14.64 -13.01
N TRP A 14 -3.83 -15.02 -14.15
CA TRP A 14 -5.27 -15.15 -14.33
C TRP A 14 -5.90 -16.16 -13.36
N ASN A 15 -5.28 -17.32 -13.20
CA ASN A 15 -5.75 -18.33 -12.26
C ASN A 15 -5.68 -17.84 -10.82
N ARG A 16 -4.60 -17.14 -10.43
CA ARG A 16 -4.50 -16.53 -9.09
C ARG A 16 -5.58 -15.48 -8.85
N LEU A 17 -5.87 -14.62 -9.83
CA LEU A 17 -6.92 -13.61 -9.73
C LEU A 17 -8.31 -14.24 -9.55
N LYS A 18 -8.60 -15.35 -10.25
CA LYS A 18 -9.85 -16.10 -10.06
C LYS A 18 -9.98 -16.68 -8.65
N GLU A 19 -8.89 -17.21 -8.10
CA GLU A 19 -8.90 -17.74 -6.73
C GLU A 19 -9.12 -16.63 -5.69
N ILE A 20 -8.51 -15.45 -5.88
CA ILE A 20 -8.76 -14.27 -5.04
C ILE A 20 -10.23 -13.84 -5.14
N MET A 21 -10.78 -13.79 -6.35
CA MET A 21 -12.20 -13.45 -6.57
C MET A 21 -13.15 -14.37 -5.79
N LYS A 22 -12.88 -15.68 -5.77
CA LYS A 22 -13.66 -16.66 -4.99
C LYS A 22 -13.52 -16.45 -3.48
N ARG A 23 -12.29 -16.27 -2.99
CA ARG A 23 -12.01 -16.08 -1.56
C ARG A 23 -12.69 -14.85 -1.00
N GLU A 24 -12.65 -13.75 -1.74
CA GLU A 24 -13.23 -12.47 -1.32
C GLU A 24 -14.71 -12.30 -1.69
N LYS A 25 -15.31 -13.28 -2.37
CA LYS A 25 -16.68 -13.20 -2.91
C LYS A 25 -16.92 -11.92 -3.73
N ALA A 26 -15.90 -11.49 -4.47
CA ALA A 26 -15.99 -10.29 -5.30
C ALA A 26 -16.96 -10.53 -6.46
N LYS A 27 -17.73 -9.51 -6.83
CA LYS A 27 -18.75 -9.61 -7.90
C LYS A 27 -18.13 -9.53 -9.29
N SER A 28 -16.94 -8.94 -9.41
CA SER A 28 -16.26 -8.78 -10.69
C SER A 28 -14.73 -8.78 -10.55
N MET A 29 -14.05 -9.09 -11.65
CA MET A 29 -12.58 -9.00 -11.71
C MET A 29 -12.08 -7.57 -11.48
N ASN A 30 -12.84 -6.57 -11.94
CA ASN A 30 -12.50 -5.15 -11.74
C ASN A 30 -12.45 -4.78 -10.25
N GLU A 31 -13.36 -5.35 -9.45
CA GLU A 31 -13.39 -5.14 -8.00
C GLU A 31 -12.16 -5.75 -7.32
N VAL A 32 -11.74 -6.95 -7.74
CA VAL A 32 -10.50 -7.59 -7.25
C VAL A 32 -9.28 -6.73 -7.60
N VAL A 33 -9.18 -6.28 -8.85
CA VAL A 33 -8.06 -5.42 -9.29
C VAL A 33 -8.06 -4.09 -8.54
N ALA A 34 -9.22 -3.47 -8.33
CA ALA A 34 -9.32 -2.23 -7.57
C ALA A 34 -8.83 -2.39 -6.13
N LYS A 35 -9.24 -3.46 -5.44
CA LYS A 35 -8.75 -3.76 -4.08
C LYS A 35 -7.25 -4.02 -4.04
N LEU A 36 -6.71 -4.80 -4.98
CA LEU A 36 -5.27 -5.03 -5.08
C LEU A 36 -4.49 -3.72 -5.32
N LEU A 37 -5.05 -2.81 -6.13
CA LEU A 37 -4.49 -1.48 -6.35
C LEU A 37 -4.57 -0.60 -5.10
N GLU A 38 -5.66 -0.69 -4.33
CA GLU A 38 -5.77 0.01 -3.04
C GLU A 38 -4.79 -0.55 -2.00
N GLU A 39 -4.62 -1.87 -1.92
CA GLU A 39 -3.68 -2.51 -1.00
C GLU A 39 -2.23 -2.17 -1.34
N THR A 40 -1.88 -2.22 -2.62
CA THR A 40 -0.54 -1.82 -3.10
C THR A 40 -0.32 -0.32 -2.98
N GLY A 41 -1.35 0.50 -3.20
CA GLY A 41 -1.32 1.95 -3.04
C GLY A 41 -1.29 2.42 -1.57
N ARG A 42 -1.77 1.59 -0.63
CA ARG A 42 -1.65 1.82 0.82
C ARG A 42 -0.25 1.52 1.36
N ILE A 43 0.63 0.93 0.56
CA ILE A 43 2.06 0.87 0.91
C ILE A 43 2.64 2.27 0.63
N PRO A 44 3.08 3.01 1.65
CA PRO A 44 3.72 4.30 1.41
C PRO A 44 4.95 4.07 0.53
N GLN A 45 5.02 4.73 -0.63
CA GLN A 45 6.21 4.70 -1.52
C GLN A 45 7.48 5.23 -0.82
N SER A 46 7.37 5.84 0.36
CA SER A 46 8.49 6.20 1.21
C SER A 46 8.17 5.90 2.68
N ARG A 47 8.94 5.00 3.30
CA ARG A 47 9.07 4.90 4.76
C ARG A 47 10.12 5.86 5.32
N PHE A 48 10.73 6.70 4.47
CA PHE A 48 11.63 7.76 4.91
C PHE A 48 10.80 9.00 5.25
N GLY A 49 10.70 9.32 6.55
CA GLY A 49 10.13 10.59 7.04
C GLY A 49 8.63 10.60 7.41
N VAL A 50 7.97 9.45 7.60
CA VAL A 50 6.58 9.39 8.12
C VAL A 50 6.54 9.59 9.63
N HIS A 51 7.08 10.71 10.08
CA HIS A 51 6.81 11.32 11.39
C HIS A 51 6.67 12.83 11.19
N LYS A 52 5.73 13.26 10.33
CA LYS A 52 5.50 14.69 10.08
C LYS A 52 4.83 15.45 11.23
N ASN A 53 4.47 14.77 12.33
CA ASN A 53 3.80 15.38 13.49
C ASN A 53 4.41 15.01 14.85
N LEU A 54 5.68 14.64 14.91
CA LEU A 54 6.42 14.72 16.17
C LEU A 54 7.10 16.09 16.22
N LYS A 55 6.44 17.05 16.87
CA LYS A 55 7.12 18.27 17.33
C LYS A 55 8.00 17.87 18.49
N PHE A 56 9.21 17.40 18.20
CA PHE A 56 10.20 17.26 19.25
C PHE A 56 10.61 18.65 19.71
N THR A 57 10.45 18.96 21.00
CA THR A 57 10.96 20.22 21.55
C THR A 57 12.49 20.16 21.56
N GLN A 58 13.16 21.31 21.61
CA GLN A 58 14.62 21.36 21.64
C GLN A 58 15.20 20.56 22.83
N GLU A 59 14.46 20.49 23.93
CA GLU A 59 14.77 19.70 25.11
C GLU A 59 14.89 18.19 24.81
N GLU A 60 13.96 17.64 24.02
CA GLU A 60 13.97 16.22 23.64
C GLU A 60 15.15 15.90 22.70
N HIS A 61 15.57 16.84 21.85
CA HIS A 61 16.75 16.66 21.00
C HIS A 61 18.05 16.60 21.81
N GLU A 62 18.16 17.46 22.83
CA GLU A 62 19.32 17.49 23.73
C GLU A 62 19.39 16.23 24.62
N GLU A 63 18.25 15.66 25.02
CA GLU A 63 18.21 14.42 25.80
C GLU A 63 18.65 13.19 24.98
N ILE A 64 18.19 13.07 23.72
CA ILE A 64 18.62 12.00 22.81
C ILE A 64 20.14 12.06 22.56
N THR A 65 20.69 13.27 22.47
CA THR A 65 22.10 13.48 22.12
C THR A 65 23.06 13.29 23.31
N ARG A 66 22.56 13.33 24.56
CA ARG A 66 23.41 13.13 25.76
C ARG A 66 23.92 11.70 25.95
N ASN A 67 23.21 10.70 25.44
CA ASN A 67 23.60 9.29 25.61
C ASN A 67 24.52 8.77 24.49
N LEU A 68 25.00 9.64 23.61
CA LEU A 68 25.92 9.28 22.53
C LEU A 68 27.40 9.54 22.87
N HIS A 69 27.72 9.89 24.13
CA HIS A 69 29.08 10.18 24.58
C HIS A 69 29.63 9.06 25.46
#